data_AF-A0A554GK35-F1
#
_entry.id   AF-A0A554GK35-F1
#
_cell.length_a   1.000
_cell.length_b   1.000
_cell.length_c   1.000
_cell.angle_alpha   90.00
_cell.angle_beta   90.00
_cell.angle_gamma   90.00
#
_symmetry.space_group_name_H-M   'P 1'
#
loop_
_entity.id
_entity.type
_entity.pdbx_description
1 polymer ?
#
loop_
_entity_poly.entity_id
_entity_poly.type
_entity_poly.pdbx_seq_one_letter_code
_entity_poly.pdbx_strand_id
1 'polypeptide(L)'
;MRRWGRTSALAALSLGLLALGFVARARWPESGPSLDCPPESVRLDAAGLATCGPGSVPTGAQALALGLKLDLNAASEAELALLPGVGRDLARRLVTAREDQGGRFTSWDDVDAVPGVGAAKLETLRAATVLDPAAATGGVW
;
A
#
# COMPACT_ATOMS: atom_id res chain seq x y z
N MET A 1 43.38 -45.28 5.87
CA MET A 1 42.05 -44.79 6.30
C MET A 1 42.25 -43.48 7.06
N ARG A 2 42.03 -42.31 6.42
CA ARG A 2 42.24 -41.01 7.07
C ARG A 2 41.10 -40.77 8.08
N ARG A 3 41.38 -40.85 9.38
CA ARG A 3 40.44 -40.46 10.44
C ARG A 3 40.30 -38.94 10.41
N TRP A 4 39.13 -38.45 10.02
CA TRP A 4 38.83 -37.02 10.04
C TRP A 4 38.67 -36.55 11.50
N GLY A 5 39.29 -35.42 11.85
CA GLY A 5 39.12 -34.82 13.17
C GLY A 5 37.72 -34.24 13.33
N ARG A 6 37.22 -34.19 14.57
CA ARG A 6 35.88 -33.63 14.90
C ARG A 6 35.70 -32.19 14.40
N THR A 7 36.79 -31.41 14.36
CA THR A 7 36.83 -30.05 13.80
C THR A 7 36.58 -30.01 12.29
N SER A 8 37.15 -30.97 11.54
CA SER A 8 36.95 -31.07 10.09
C SER A 8 35.51 -31.48 9.74
N ALA A 9 34.89 -32.35 10.56
CA ALA A 9 33.49 -32.72 10.39
C ALA A 9 32.53 -31.55 10.62
N LEU A 10 32.79 -30.73 11.65
CA LEU A 10 32.00 -29.52 11.93
C LEU A 10 32.14 -28.48 10.82
N ALA A 11 33.35 -28.26 10.30
CA ALA A 11 33.60 -27.33 9.20
C ALA A 11 32.86 -27.73 7.90
N ALA A 12 32.83 -29.03 7.59
CA ALA A 12 32.09 -29.54 6.44
C ALA A 12 30.57 -29.36 6.60
N LEU A 13 30.03 -29.62 7.80
CA LEU A 13 28.61 -29.38 8.11
C LEU A 13 28.25 -27.89 8.02
N SER A 14 29.09 -26.99 8.53
CA SER A 14 28.84 -25.55 8.44
C SER A 14 28.88 -25.05 7.00
N LEU A 15 29.84 -25.50 6.19
CA LEU A 15 29.89 -25.18 4.76
C LEU A 15 28.69 -25.74 4.00
N GLY A 16 28.24 -26.95 4.34
CA GLY A 16 27.03 -27.55 3.78
C GLY A 16 25.76 -26.74 4.10
N LEU A 17 25.61 -26.30 5.35
CA LEU A 17 24.48 -25.45 5.78
C LEU A 17 24.51 -24.08 5.10
N LEU A 18 25.68 -23.45 4.98
CA LEU A 18 25.84 -22.17 4.27
C LEU A 18 25.52 -22.31 2.77
N ALA A 19 26.01 -23.38 2.13
CA ALA A 19 25.71 -23.66 0.73
C ALA A 19 24.22 -23.93 0.52
N LEU A 20 23.59 -24.70 1.43
CA LEU A 20 22.14 -24.95 1.40
C LEU A 20 21.34 -23.66 1.55
N GLY A 21 21.73 -22.79 2.49
CA GLY A 21 21.10 -21.48 2.69
C GLY A 21 21.27 -20.55 1.48
N PHE A 22 22.46 -20.52 0.88
CA PHE A 22 22.73 -19.75 -0.34
C PHE A 22 21.90 -20.24 -1.53
N VAL A 23 21.87 -21.56 -1.76
CA VAL A 23 21.06 -22.16 -2.82
C VAL A 23 19.58 -21.91 -2.57
N ALA A 24 19.09 -22.08 -1.34
CA ALA A 24 17.72 -21.76 -0.99
C ALA A 24 17.43 -20.31 -1.37
N ARG A 25 18.20 -19.34 -0.86
CA ARG A 25 18.03 -17.91 -1.16
C ARG A 25 18.05 -17.61 -2.66
N ALA A 26 18.95 -18.23 -3.42
CA ALA A 26 19.04 -18.02 -4.88
C ALA A 26 17.89 -18.65 -5.66
N ARG A 27 17.22 -19.67 -5.09
CA ARG A 27 16.06 -20.35 -5.68
C ARG A 27 14.73 -19.78 -5.20
N TRP A 28 14.74 -18.93 -4.17
CA TRP A 28 13.53 -18.28 -3.67
C TRP A 28 13.01 -17.32 -4.76
N PRO A 29 11.74 -17.47 -5.18
CA PRO A 29 11.15 -16.55 -6.14
C PRO A 29 11.14 -15.14 -5.55
N GLU A 30 11.49 -14.15 -6.37
CA GLU A 30 11.41 -12.75 -5.94
C GLU A 30 9.95 -12.42 -5.61
N SER A 31 9.72 -11.81 -4.45
CA SER A 31 8.42 -11.29 -4.05
C SER A 31 8.17 -9.96 -4.77
N GLY A 32 8.12 -10.00 -6.09
CA GLY A 32 7.65 -8.89 -6.91
C GLY A 32 6.15 -8.69 -6.75
N PRO A 33 5.62 -7.51 -7.13
CA PRO A 33 4.19 -7.29 -7.24
C PRO A 33 3.56 -8.37 -8.15
N SER A 34 2.41 -8.91 -7.75
CA SER A 34 1.70 -9.94 -8.52
C SER A 34 1.20 -9.45 -9.90
N LEU A 35 1.23 -8.14 -10.10
CA LEU A 35 0.74 -7.44 -11.28
C LEU A 35 1.89 -6.62 -11.90
N ASP A 36 2.07 -6.74 -13.21
CA ASP A 36 3.12 -6.03 -13.97
C ASP A 36 2.77 -4.58 -14.31
N CYS A 37 1.69 -4.05 -13.75
CA CYS A 37 1.17 -2.73 -14.06
C CYS A 37 1.24 -1.80 -12.84
N PRO A 38 1.33 -0.48 -13.06
CA PRO A 38 1.40 0.47 -11.97
C PRO A 38 0.08 0.48 -11.16
N PRO A 39 0.12 0.80 -9.86
CA PRO A 39 -1.01 0.65 -8.94
C PRO A 39 -2.29 1.38 -9.39
N GLU A 40 -2.17 2.51 -10.07
CA GLU A 40 -3.28 3.29 -10.63
C GLU A 40 -4.02 2.60 -11.79
N SER A 41 -3.40 1.59 -12.41
CA SER A 41 -3.98 0.84 -13.53
C SER A 41 -4.65 -0.47 -13.11
N VAL A 42 -4.61 -0.80 -11.82
CA VAL A 42 -5.23 -2.01 -11.28
C VAL A 42 -6.75 -1.89 -11.34
N ARG A 43 -7.40 -2.89 -11.95
CA ARG A 43 -8.86 -3.00 -12.08
C ARG A 43 -9.35 -4.32 -11.51
N LEU A 44 -10.62 -4.35 -11.11
CA LEU A 44 -11.30 -5.58 -10.73
C LEU A 44 -12.16 -6.08 -11.89
N ASP A 45 -11.98 -7.35 -12.25
CA ASP A 45 -12.85 -8.02 -13.22
C ASP A 45 -14.19 -8.42 -12.59
N ALA A 46 -15.06 -9.04 -13.40
CA ALA A 46 -16.37 -9.51 -12.93
C ALA A 46 -16.29 -10.62 -11.87
N ALA A 47 -15.14 -11.30 -11.74
CA ALA A 47 -14.89 -12.32 -10.72
C ALA A 47 -14.27 -11.72 -9.44
N GLY A 48 -14.00 -10.41 -9.41
CA GLY A 48 -13.37 -9.72 -8.27
C GLY A 48 -11.87 -9.95 -8.18
N LEU A 49 -11.22 -10.38 -9.27
CA LEU A 49 -9.77 -10.54 -9.33
C LEU A 49 -9.11 -9.23 -9.79
N ALA A 50 -7.99 -8.89 -9.17
CA ALA A 50 -7.18 -7.75 -9.57
C ALA A 50 -6.44 -8.07 -10.88
N THR A 51 -6.61 -7.22 -11.88
CA THR A 51 -6.03 -7.36 -13.22
C THR A 51 -5.47 -6.03 -13.72
N CYS A 52 -4.59 -6.08 -14.72
CA CYS A 52 -4.06 -4.92 -15.43
C CYS A 52 -4.88 -4.56 -16.69
N GLY A 53 -6.15 -4.94 -16.74
CA GLY A 53 -6.98 -4.93 -17.94
C GLY A 53 -8.33 -4.22 -17.74
N PRO A 54 -9.31 -4.48 -18.62
CA PRO A 54 -10.64 -3.90 -18.46
C PRO A 54 -11.30 -4.37 -17.17
N GLY A 55 -11.93 -3.45 -16.46
CA GLY A 55 -12.60 -3.73 -15.20
C GLY A 55 -13.04 -2.47 -14.47
N SER A 56 -13.70 -2.66 -13.35
CA SER A 56 -14.11 -1.56 -12.47
C SER A 56 -12.94 -1.05 -11.65
N VAL A 57 -13.01 0.23 -11.28
CA VAL A 57 -12.10 0.83 -10.30
C VAL A 57 -12.38 0.15 -8.95
N PRO A 58 -11.34 -0.32 -8.22
CA PRO A 58 -11.53 -0.88 -6.88
C PRO A 58 -12.22 0.12 -5.96
N THR A 59 -13.13 -0.36 -5.10
CA THR A 59 -13.64 0.44 -3.98
C THR A 59 -12.50 0.74 -3.01
N GLY A 60 -12.69 1.70 -2.09
CA GLY A 60 -11.64 2.06 -1.15
C GLY A 60 -11.21 0.93 -0.23
N ALA A 61 -12.15 0.08 0.19
CA ALA A 61 -11.83 -1.13 0.96
C ALA A 61 -10.99 -2.13 0.15
N GLN A 62 -11.28 -2.29 -1.13
CA GLN A 62 -10.53 -3.17 -2.03
C GLN A 62 -9.14 -2.59 -2.35
N ALA A 63 -9.05 -1.29 -2.57
CA ALA A 63 -7.80 -0.57 -2.76
C ALA A 63 -6.88 -0.76 -1.54
N LEU A 64 -7.41 -0.60 -0.33
CA LEU A 64 -6.64 -0.80 0.90
C LEU A 64 -6.12 -2.23 1.04
N ALA A 65 -6.95 -3.23 0.71
CA ALA A 65 -6.56 -4.64 0.74
C ALA A 65 -5.45 -4.97 -0.28
N LEU A 66 -5.41 -4.25 -1.39
CA LEU A 66 -4.39 -4.36 -2.44
C LEU A 66 -3.15 -3.48 -2.17
N GLY A 67 -3.13 -2.72 -1.06
CA GLY A 67 -2.06 -1.77 -0.75
C GLY A 67 -2.02 -0.56 -1.68
N LEU A 68 -3.13 -0.27 -2.37
CA LEU A 68 -3.29 0.91 -3.22
C LEU A 68 -3.66 2.13 -2.37
N LYS A 69 -3.27 3.32 -2.86
CA LYS A 69 -3.65 4.58 -2.22
C LYS A 69 -5.13 4.87 -2.46
N LEU A 70 -5.80 5.37 -1.42
CA LEU A 70 -7.20 5.78 -1.46
C LEU A 70 -7.35 7.22 -1.95
N ASP A 71 -8.38 7.53 -2.71
CA ASP A 71 -8.74 8.91 -3.03
C ASP A 71 -9.44 9.56 -1.84
N LEU A 72 -8.84 10.58 -1.21
CA LEU A 72 -9.39 11.28 -0.06
C LEU A 72 -10.68 12.05 -0.39
N ASN A 73 -10.82 12.52 -1.63
CA ASN A 73 -11.99 13.27 -2.08
C ASN A 73 -13.17 12.35 -2.42
N ALA A 74 -12.92 11.09 -2.76
CA ALA A 74 -13.96 10.10 -3.04
C ALA A 74 -14.24 9.13 -1.86
N ALA A 75 -13.30 8.99 -0.92
CA ALA A 75 -13.42 8.06 0.19
C ALA A 75 -14.63 8.35 1.10
N SER A 76 -15.26 7.27 1.54
CA SER A 76 -16.30 7.29 2.58
C SER A 76 -15.71 7.38 3.99
N GLU A 77 -16.52 7.81 4.97
CA GLU A 77 -16.15 7.80 6.40
C GLU A 77 -15.67 6.41 6.85
N ALA A 78 -16.32 5.35 6.39
CA ALA A 78 -15.98 3.98 6.76
C ALA A 78 -14.61 3.56 6.22
N GLU A 79 -14.28 3.93 4.98
CA GLU A 79 -12.98 3.62 4.38
C GLU A 79 -11.84 4.42 5.03
N LEU A 80 -12.07 5.71 5.32
CA LEU A 80 -11.09 6.53 6.02
C LEU A 80 -10.82 6.02 7.44
N ALA A 81 -11.84 5.50 8.12
CA ALA A 81 -11.70 4.92 9.45
C ALA A 81 -10.90 3.59 9.49
N LEU A 82 -10.60 2.99 8.34
CA LEU A 82 -9.73 1.82 8.23
C LEU A 82 -8.25 2.19 8.11
N LEU A 83 -7.94 3.47 7.86
CA LEU A 83 -6.55 3.92 7.75
C LEU A 83 -5.86 3.86 9.12
N PRO A 84 -4.59 3.45 9.17
CA PRO A 84 -3.85 3.38 10.43
C PRO A 84 -3.82 4.76 11.11
N GLY A 85 -4.20 4.82 12.38
CA GLY A 85 -4.24 6.07 13.15
C GLY A 85 -5.41 7.02 12.82
N VAL A 86 -6.30 6.65 11.89
CA VAL A 86 -7.53 7.39 11.57
C VAL A 86 -8.72 6.64 12.16
N GLY A 87 -9.24 7.11 13.29
CA GLY A 87 -10.45 6.57 13.89
C GLY A 87 -11.73 7.14 13.28
N ARG A 88 -12.88 6.57 13.63
CA ARG A 88 -14.22 7.02 13.19
C ARG A 88 -14.45 8.51 13.37
N ASP A 89 -14.03 9.08 14.52
CA ASP A 89 -14.20 10.50 14.79
C ASP A 89 -13.39 11.38 13.85
N LEU A 90 -12.17 10.99 13.52
CA LEU A 90 -11.31 11.74 12.59
C LEU A 90 -11.81 11.58 11.15
N ALA A 91 -12.20 10.37 10.76
CA ALA A 91 -12.80 10.10 9.45
C ALA A 91 -14.05 10.95 9.22
N ARG A 92 -14.93 11.06 10.22
CA ARG A 92 -16.10 11.93 10.16
C ARG A 92 -15.72 13.39 9.97
N ARG A 93 -14.76 13.89 10.74
CA ARG A 93 -14.27 15.27 10.63
C ARG A 93 -13.67 15.57 9.26
N LEU A 94 -12.94 14.62 8.67
CA LEU A 94 -12.41 14.76 7.32
C LEU A 94 -13.53 14.90 6.28
N VAL A 95 -14.58 14.08 6.38
CA VAL A 95 -15.74 14.17 5.47
C VAL A 95 -16.48 15.50 5.66
N THR A 96 -16.75 15.90 6.90
CA THR A 96 -17.41 17.18 7.19
C THR A 96 -16.57 18.37 6.72
N ALA A 97 -15.26 18.37 6.98
CA ALA A 97 -14.39 19.44 6.52
C ALA A 97 -14.32 19.52 4.99
N ARG A 98 -14.34 18.38 4.30
CA ARG A 98 -14.43 18.31 2.84
C ARG A 98 -15.72 18.97 2.34
N GLU A 99 -16.86 18.69 2.97
CA GLU A 99 -18.15 19.28 2.63
C GLU A 99 -18.16 20.80 2.87
N ASP A 100 -17.66 21.25 4.02
CA ASP A 100 -17.57 22.66 4.40
C ASP A 100 -16.68 23.49 3.47
N GLN A 101 -15.64 22.87 2.89
CA GLN A 101 -14.70 23.50 1.97
C GLN A 101 -15.16 23.49 0.49
N GLY A 102 -16.42 23.13 0.23
CA GLY A 102 -16.98 23.10 -1.12
C GLY A 102 -16.94 21.73 -1.79
N GLY A 103 -16.84 20.66 -0.99
CA GLY A 103 -16.98 19.27 -1.43
C GLY A 103 -15.69 18.55 -1.81
N ARG A 104 -14.53 19.22 -1.75
CA ARG A 104 -13.22 18.62 -2.05
C ARG A 104 -12.07 19.36 -1.38
N PHE A 105 -11.02 18.62 -1.04
CA PHE A 105 -9.70 19.16 -0.71
C PHE A 105 -8.91 19.42 -1.99
N THR A 106 -8.25 20.57 -2.07
CA THR A 106 -7.42 20.94 -3.23
C THR A 106 -5.92 20.82 -2.94
N SER A 107 -5.55 20.92 -1.66
CA SER A 107 -4.19 20.83 -1.19
C SER A 107 -4.09 20.00 0.09
N TRP A 108 -2.88 19.56 0.42
CA TRP A 108 -2.63 18.91 1.71
C TRP A 108 -2.69 19.87 2.89
N ASP A 109 -2.54 21.17 2.64
CA ASP A 109 -2.67 22.20 3.68
C ASP A 109 -4.14 22.33 4.12
N ASP A 110 -5.09 22.13 3.18
CA ASP A 110 -6.52 22.07 3.49
C ASP A 110 -6.85 20.91 4.43
N VAL A 111 -6.14 19.78 4.27
CA VAL A 111 -6.27 18.58 5.11
C VAL A 111 -5.61 18.78 6.48
N ASP A 112 -4.47 19.47 6.55
CA ASP A 112 -3.81 19.80 7.81
C ASP A 112 -4.63 20.77 8.67
N ALA A 113 -5.42 21.64 8.03
CA ALA A 113 -6.35 22.53 8.72
C ALA A 113 -7.51 21.81 9.42
N VAL A 114 -7.72 20.50 9.16
CA VAL A 114 -8.82 19.72 9.76
C VAL A 114 -8.55 19.44 11.24
N PRO A 115 -9.45 19.83 12.17
CA PRO A 115 -9.23 19.66 13.60
C PRO A 115 -8.98 18.21 14.03
N GLY A 116 -7.76 17.94 14.52
CA GLY A 116 -7.34 16.62 14.98
C GLY A 116 -6.53 15.83 13.95
N VAL A 117 -6.34 16.38 12.74
CA VAL A 117 -5.17 16.11 11.90
C VAL A 117 -4.02 16.92 12.49
N GLY A 118 -2.87 16.26 12.64
CA GLY A 118 -1.62 16.91 13.01
C GLY A 118 -0.50 16.18 12.29
N ALA A 119 0.74 16.66 12.38
CA ALA A 119 1.86 16.20 11.55
C ALA A 119 1.94 14.67 11.36
N ALA A 120 1.87 13.88 12.44
CA ALA A 120 1.93 12.42 12.34
C ALA A 120 0.76 11.79 11.56
N LYS A 121 -0.45 12.32 11.72
CA LYS A 121 -1.65 11.86 11.01
C LYS A 121 -1.65 12.35 9.56
N LEU A 122 -1.18 13.58 9.33
CA LEU A 122 -1.04 14.12 7.98
C LEU A 122 -0.07 13.28 7.15
N GLU A 123 1.08 12.90 7.71
CA GLU A 123 2.03 12.01 7.05
C GLU A 123 1.42 10.63 6.78
N THR A 124 0.63 10.10 7.71
CA THR A 124 -0.07 8.83 7.53
C THR A 124 -1.10 8.92 6.39
N LEU A 125 -1.85 10.01 6.33
CA LEU A 125 -2.80 10.29 5.24
C LEU A 125 -2.05 10.43 3.91
N ARG A 126 -0.94 11.17 3.83
CA ARG A 126 -0.12 11.30 2.60
C ARG A 126 0.45 9.96 2.10
N ALA A 127 0.80 9.08 3.02
CA ALA A 127 1.28 7.74 2.69
C ALA A 127 0.16 6.86 2.13
N ALA A 128 -1.05 6.93 2.71
CA ALA A 128 -2.15 6.03 2.38
C ALA A 128 -3.16 6.58 1.37
N THR A 129 -3.17 7.90 1.11
CA THR A 129 -4.19 8.55 0.27
C THR A 129 -3.59 9.52 -0.76
N VAL A 130 -4.43 9.92 -1.71
CA VAL A 130 -4.17 10.94 -2.74
C VAL A 130 -5.39 11.86 -2.86
N LEU A 131 -5.20 13.11 -3.29
CA LEU A 131 -6.30 14.08 -3.41
C LEU A 131 -7.07 13.97 -4.74
N ASP A 132 -6.41 13.54 -5.81
CA ASP A 132 -7.05 13.31 -7.11
C ASP A 132 -6.15 12.38 -7.95
N PRO A 133 -6.42 11.06 -7.99
CA PRO A 133 -5.64 10.15 -8.83
C PRO A 133 -5.79 10.47 -10.32
N ALA A 134 -6.93 11.05 -10.73
CA ALA A 134 -7.19 11.45 -12.11
C ALA A 134 -6.48 12.77 -12.53
N ALA A 135 -6.17 13.66 -11.58
CA ALA A 135 -5.37 14.86 -11.88
C ALA A 135 -3.87 14.52 -11.99
N ALA A 136 -3.42 13.49 -11.28
CA ALA A 136 -2.04 13.02 -11.29
C ALA A 136 -1.63 12.34 -12.62
N THR A 137 -2.58 11.84 -13.41
CA THR A 137 -2.32 11.18 -14.71
C THR A 137 -2.17 12.13 -15.91
N GLY A 138 -2.08 13.43 -15.67
CA GLY A 138 -1.83 14.39 -16.74
C GLY A 138 -3.09 14.64 -17.56
N GLY A 139 -3.83 15.67 -17.17
CA GLY A 139 -4.61 16.44 -18.13
C GLY A 139 -3.67 17.07 -19.14
N VAL A 140 -3.43 16.36 -20.25
CA VAL A 140 -3.05 16.98 -21.51
C VAL A 140 -4.35 17.12 -22.28
N TRP A 141 -4.68 18.38 -22.58
CA TRP A 141 -5.75 18.82 -23.47
C TRP A 141 -5.85 17.97 -24.74
#